data_AF-A0A8J4XU67-F1
#
_entry.id   AF-A0A8J4XU67-F1
#
_cell.length_a   1.000
_cell.length_b   1.000
_cell.length_c   1.000
_cell.angle_alpha   90.00
_cell.angle_beta   90.00
_cell.angle_gamma   90.00
#
_symmetry.space_group_name_H-M   'P 1'
#
loop_
_entity.id
_entity.type
_entity.pdbx_description
1 polymer ?
#
loop_
_entity_poly.entity_id
_entity_poly.type
_entity_poly.pdbx_seq_one_letter_code
_entity_poly.pdbx_strand_id
1 'polypeptide(L)'
;MEEAKLPSGRAHKARGWGKLMFPIESCLVWEGSLHGDSRVVTPGSGILGWFEGFYWDGLQNRSLNPPIVPNIRSVVDCSNFDEYPPDSDGPPPDDTSGWDIDF
;
A
#
# COMPACT_ATOMS: atom_id res chain seq x y z
N MET A 1 -48.62 -32.10 17.88
CA MET A 1 -47.38 -31.46 17.43
C MET A 1 -47.79 -30.55 16.29
N GLU A 2 -47.76 -29.27 16.57
CA GLU A 2 -48.61 -28.23 16.00
C GLU A 2 -47.93 -27.57 14.80
N GLU A 3 -48.64 -27.51 13.65
CA GLU A 3 -48.27 -26.58 12.58
C GLU A 3 -48.71 -25.17 12.97
N ALA A 4 -47.74 -24.30 13.26
CA ALA A 4 -47.97 -22.88 13.43
C ALA A 4 -47.56 -22.12 12.15
N LYS A 5 -48.60 -21.74 11.41
CA LYS A 5 -48.64 -20.85 10.25
C LYS A 5 -47.93 -19.51 10.51
N LEU A 6 -47.05 -19.10 9.60
CA LEU A 6 -46.48 -17.74 9.56
C LEU A 6 -47.61 -16.68 9.44
N PRO A 7 -47.64 -15.62 10.28
CA PRO A 7 -48.58 -14.53 10.10
C PRO A 7 -48.09 -13.56 9.02
N SER A 8 -48.94 -13.34 8.02
CA SER A 8 -48.87 -12.23 7.08
C SER A 8 -49.20 -10.92 7.82
N GLY A 9 -48.19 -10.06 7.97
CA GLY A 9 -48.30 -8.78 8.67
C GLY A 9 -47.57 -7.66 7.92
N ARG A 10 -48.28 -6.55 7.77
CA ARG A 10 -47.96 -5.36 6.98
C ARG A 10 -46.72 -4.60 7.48
N ALA A 11 -46.07 -3.92 6.53
CA ALA A 11 -44.86 -3.11 6.66
C ALA A 11 -44.80 -2.19 7.89
N HIS A 12 -43.66 -2.20 8.58
CA HIS A 12 -43.21 -1.12 9.45
C HIS A 12 -41.91 -0.52 8.91
N LYS A 13 -42.00 0.77 8.53
CA LYS A 13 -40.86 1.63 8.20
C LYS A 13 -40.10 1.95 9.49
N ALA A 14 -38.92 1.37 9.67
CA ALA A 14 -37.94 1.80 10.68
C ALA A 14 -36.63 2.12 9.94
N ARG A 15 -36.47 3.39 9.53
CA ARG A 15 -35.66 4.41 10.23
C ARG A 15 -34.17 4.05 10.29
N GLY A 16 -33.44 4.62 9.32
CA GLY A 16 -32.12 5.23 9.45
C GLY A 16 -31.04 4.43 10.20
N TRP A 17 -30.18 3.75 9.44
CA TRP A 17 -28.87 3.34 9.92
C TRP A 17 -27.88 4.46 9.60
N GLY A 18 -27.70 5.36 10.55
CA GLY A 18 -26.58 6.28 10.59
C GLY A 18 -25.34 5.56 11.12
N LYS A 19 -24.25 5.66 10.36
CA LYS A 19 -22.83 5.75 10.76
C LYS A 19 -22.33 4.87 11.92
N LEU A 20 -21.37 4.02 11.58
CA LEU A 20 -20.01 3.90 12.14
C LEU A 20 -19.59 2.44 12.29
N MET A 21 -18.88 1.92 11.28
CA MET A 21 -17.74 1.03 11.41
C MET A 21 -17.21 0.76 10.00
N PHE A 22 -16.14 1.45 9.60
CA PHE A 22 -15.34 1.06 8.45
C PHE A 22 -14.10 0.33 9.03
N PRO A 23 -13.94 -0.98 8.82
CA PRO A 23 -12.72 -1.68 9.20
C PRO A 23 -11.57 -1.35 8.21
N ILE A 24 -10.35 -1.31 8.76
CA ILE A 24 -9.10 -0.77 8.18
C ILE A 24 -8.43 -1.79 7.22
N GLU A 25 -9.21 -2.62 6.53
CA GLU A 25 -8.69 -3.76 5.77
C GLU A 25 -9.12 -3.67 4.29
N SER A 26 -8.54 -2.74 3.55
CA SER A 26 -8.54 -2.81 2.08
C SER A 26 -7.23 -2.27 1.52
N CYS A 27 -6.14 -2.97 1.83
CA CYS A 27 -4.97 -2.98 0.96
C CYS A 27 -5.36 -3.73 -0.32
N LEU A 28 -5.89 -3.00 -1.31
CA LEU A 28 -6.09 -3.56 -2.64
C LEU A 28 -4.74 -3.56 -3.37
N VAL A 29 -4.19 -4.76 -3.52
CA VAL A 29 -3.24 -5.10 -4.59
C VAL A 29 -3.88 -4.68 -5.91
N TRP A 30 -3.26 -3.75 -6.63
CA TRP A 30 -3.69 -3.37 -7.97
C TRP A 30 -2.86 -4.17 -8.99
N GLU A 31 -3.50 -5.12 -9.68
CA GLU A 31 -2.94 -5.68 -10.92
C GLU A 31 -2.97 -4.58 -12.00
N GLY A 32 -1.83 -3.95 -12.21
CA GLY A 32 -1.65 -2.97 -13.27
C GLY A 32 -1.67 -3.65 -14.64
N SER A 33 -2.70 -3.38 -15.43
CA SER A 33 -2.66 -3.64 -16.87
C SER A 33 -1.67 -2.67 -17.52
N LEU A 34 -0.53 -3.20 -17.93
CA LEU A 34 0.49 -2.52 -18.71
C LEU A 34 -0.03 -2.26 -20.12
N HIS A 35 -0.67 -1.09 -20.33
CA HIS A 35 -0.66 -0.46 -21.63
C HIS A 35 0.08 0.86 -21.49
N GLY A 36 1.25 0.89 -22.11
CA GLY A 36 2.29 1.89 -21.90
C GLY A 36 1.78 3.32 -22.09
N ASP A 37 1.74 4.05 -20.99
CA ASP A 37 1.90 5.49 -21.01
C ASP A 37 2.51 5.91 -19.68
N SER A 38 3.72 6.46 -19.75
CA SER A 38 4.41 7.05 -18.61
C SER A 38 3.68 8.33 -18.20
N ARG A 39 2.51 8.19 -17.59
CA ARG A 39 1.74 9.32 -17.09
C ARG A 39 1.81 9.34 -15.57
N VAL A 40 2.59 10.31 -15.11
CA VAL A 40 2.33 11.15 -13.92
C VAL A 40 0.95 10.88 -13.34
N VAL A 41 0.90 10.50 -12.07
CA VAL A 41 -0.35 10.39 -11.30
C VAL A 41 -1.06 11.74 -11.37
N THR A 42 -2.00 11.88 -12.31
CA THR A 42 -2.82 13.08 -12.43
C THR A 42 -3.98 13.00 -11.45
N PRO A 43 -4.35 14.11 -10.79
CA PRO A 43 -5.59 14.17 -10.03
C PRO A 43 -6.78 13.98 -11.00
N GLY A 44 -7.46 12.84 -10.94
CA GLY A 44 -8.60 12.51 -11.80
C GLY A 44 -8.92 11.01 -11.89
N SER A 45 -7.93 10.14 -11.72
CA SER A 45 -8.09 8.69 -11.76
C SER A 45 -8.46 8.19 -10.36
N GLY A 46 -9.49 7.36 -10.18
CA GLY A 46 -10.18 6.97 -8.93
C GLY A 46 -9.39 6.43 -7.72
N ILE A 47 -8.10 6.75 -7.62
CA ILE A 47 -7.18 6.65 -6.48
C ILE A 47 -7.27 7.90 -5.56
N LEU A 48 -8.12 8.89 -5.91
CA LEU A 48 -8.02 10.28 -5.42
C LEU A 48 -8.32 10.51 -3.95
N GLY A 49 -9.07 9.64 -3.27
CA GLY A 49 -9.44 9.92 -1.88
C GLY A 49 -8.25 9.85 -0.93
N TRP A 50 -7.27 9.00 -1.20
CA TRP A 50 -6.18 8.75 -0.25
C TRP A 50 -5.10 9.83 -0.29
N PHE A 51 -4.92 10.49 -1.43
CA PHE A 51 -3.92 11.53 -1.65
C PHE A 51 -4.52 12.90 -1.96
N GLU A 52 -5.82 13.08 -1.73
CA GLU A 52 -6.45 14.40 -1.83
C GLU A 52 -5.77 15.37 -0.85
N GLY A 53 -5.29 16.50 -1.38
CA GLY A 53 -4.54 17.50 -0.59
C GLY A 53 -3.07 17.15 -0.32
N PHE A 54 -2.55 16.03 -0.82
CA PHE A 54 -1.12 15.74 -0.74
C PHE A 54 -0.31 16.67 -1.66
N TYR A 55 0.71 17.33 -1.11
CA TYR A 55 1.51 18.30 -1.84
C TYR A 55 2.64 17.62 -2.64
N TRP A 56 2.30 17.15 -3.85
CA TRP A 56 3.22 16.42 -4.73
C TRP A 56 4.47 17.21 -5.13
N ASP A 57 4.34 18.51 -5.42
CA ASP A 57 5.50 19.34 -5.77
C ASP A 57 6.50 19.42 -4.60
N GLY A 58 6.02 19.40 -3.36
CA GLY A 58 6.89 19.38 -2.18
C GLY A 58 7.62 18.06 -2.00
N LEU A 59 7.02 16.94 -2.37
CA LEU A 59 7.70 15.64 -2.40
C LEU A 59 8.81 15.65 -3.46
N GLN A 60 8.48 16.07 -4.70
CA GLN A 60 9.43 16.11 -5.81
C GLN A 60 10.63 17.02 -5.51
N ASN A 61 10.38 18.17 -4.88
CA ASN A 61 11.41 19.14 -4.51
C ASN A 61 12.10 18.83 -3.17
N ARG A 62 11.78 17.70 -2.53
CA ARG A 62 12.32 17.29 -1.22
C ARG A 62 12.13 18.37 -0.13
N SER A 63 11.03 19.12 -0.20
CA SER A 63 10.71 20.21 0.74
C SER A 63 9.71 19.79 1.83
N LEU A 64 9.06 18.62 1.68
CA LEU A 64 8.23 18.05 2.73
C LEU A 64 9.11 17.43 3.82
N ASN A 65 8.79 17.71 5.08
CA ASN A 65 9.35 16.96 6.19
C ASN A 65 8.74 15.55 6.19
N PRO A 66 9.55 14.48 6.14
CA PRO A 66 9.00 13.14 6.23
C PRO A 66 8.41 12.92 7.63
N PRO A 67 7.32 12.13 7.76
CA PRO A 67 6.68 11.88 9.04
C PRO A 67 7.58 11.13 10.04
N ILE A 68 8.55 10.37 9.53
CA ILE A 68 9.57 9.68 10.33
C ILE A 68 10.93 10.10 9.77
N VAL A 69 11.75 10.71 10.62
CA VAL A 69 13.13 11.07 10.31
C VAL A 69 14.03 10.03 10.99
N PRO A 70 14.73 9.15 10.25
CA PRO A 70 15.66 8.22 10.85
C PRO A 70 16.85 8.96 11.46
N ASN A 71 17.38 8.44 12.57
CA ASN A 71 18.63 8.96 13.13
C ASN A 71 19.81 8.32 12.37
N ILE A 72 20.62 9.16 11.72
CA ILE A 72 21.80 8.73 10.95
C ILE A 72 23.01 9.47 11.51
N ARG A 73 23.93 8.73 12.13
CA ARG A 73 25.11 9.29 12.82
C ARG A 73 26.30 9.50 11.90
N SER A 74 26.39 8.73 10.82
CA SER A 74 27.50 8.80 9.85
C SER A 74 27.15 8.10 8.53
N VAL A 75 28.02 8.21 7.53
CA VAL A 75 27.87 7.52 6.23
C VAL A 75 28.04 6.00 6.30
N VAL A 76 28.57 5.47 7.41
CA VAL A 76 28.73 4.03 7.68
C VAL A 76 27.77 3.54 8.77
N ASP A 77 26.76 4.33 9.12
CA ASP A 77 25.79 3.97 10.16
C ASP A 77 24.81 2.91 9.66
N CYS A 78 24.90 1.71 10.23
CA CYS A 78 23.99 0.60 9.94
C CYS A 78 22.91 0.41 11.02
N SER A 79 22.73 1.34 11.97
CA SER A 79 21.84 1.12 13.14
C SER A 79 20.34 1.07 12.82
N ASN A 80 19.93 1.43 11.61
CA ASN A 80 18.55 1.31 11.13
C ASN A 80 18.29 -0.02 10.37
N PHE A 81 19.29 -0.92 10.35
CA PHE A 81 19.20 -2.26 9.79
C PHE A 81 19.36 -3.29 10.90
N ASP A 82 18.87 -4.51 10.65
CA ASP A 82 19.12 -5.64 11.54
C ASP A 82 20.58 -6.09 11.45
N GLU A 83 21.11 -6.66 12.53
CA GLU A 83 22.43 -7.25 12.57
C GLU A 83 22.38 -8.69 12.06
N TYR A 84 23.10 -8.96 10.97
CA TYR A 84 23.28 -10.28 10.41
C TYR A 84 24.71 -10.78 10.66
N PRO A 85 24.91 -12.09 10.88
CA PRO A 85 26.24 -12.65 10.98
C PRO A 85 27.01 -12.47 9.65
N PRO A 86 28.35 -12.49 9.68
CA PRO A 86 29.14 -12.54 8.46
C PRO A 86 28.72 -13.72 7.59
N ASP A 87 28.69 -13.51 6.27
CA ASP A 87 28.42 -14.57 5.32
C ASP A 87 29.44 -15.71 5.49
N SER A 88 28.94 -16.91 5.65
CA SER A 88 29.72 -18.14 5.81
C SER A 88 29.72 -19.00 4.55
N ASP A 89 28.87 -18.67 3.58
CA ASP A 89 28.73 -19.44 2.36
C ASP A 89 29.88 -19.15 1.40
N GLY A 90 30.24 -20.18 0.62
CA GLY A 90 31.23 -20.03 -0.44
C GLY A 90 30.71 -19.18 -1.59
N PRO A 91 31.59 -18.76 -2.52
CA PRO A 91 31.15 -18.05 -3.71
C PRO A 91 30.12 -18.89 -4.49
N PRO A 92 29.08 -18.26 -5.07
CA PRO A 92 28.15 -18.96 -5.94
C PRO A 92 28.88 -19.51 -7.18
N PRO A 93 28.31 -20.52 -7.88
CA PRO A 93 28.82 -20.95 -9.18
C PRO A 93 28.80 -19.81 -10.21
N ASP A 94 29.72 -19.84 -11.17
CA ASP A 94 29.77 -18.87 -12.26
C ASP A 94 28.47 -18.89 -13.08
N ASP A 95 27.81 -17.74 -13.19
CA ASP A 95 26.69 -17.53 -14.10
C ASP A 95 27.21 -17.03 -15.44
N THR A 96 26.97 -17.80 -16.51
CA THR A 96 27.40 -17.49 -17.87
C THR A 96 26.22 -17.25 -18.82
N SER A 97 25.01 -17.09 -18.26
CA SER A 97 23.80 -16.90 -19.06
C SER A 97 23.75 -15.54 -19.76
N GLY A 98 24.52 -14.56 -19.29
CA GLY A 98 24.66 -13.24 -19.94
C GLY A 98 23.48 -12.30 -19.70
N TRP A 99 22.67 -12.52 -18.66
CA TRP A 99 21.58 -11.61 -18.27
C TRP A 99 22.11 -10.25 -17.78
N ASP A 100 23.37 -10.24 -17.35
CA ASP A 100 24.10 -9.14 -16.75
C ASP A 100 25.20 -8.57 -17.67
N ILE A 101 25.05 -8.72 -18.98
CA ILE A 101 26.09 -8.32 -19.95
C ILE A 101 26.46 -6.83 -19.91
N ASP A 102 25.54 -5.99 -19.44
CA ASP A 102 25.69 -4.53 -19.32
C ASP A 102 25.58 -4.03 -17.86
N PHE A 103 25.75 -4.90 -16.85
CA PHE A 103 25.74 -4.50 -15.43
C PHE A 103 26.97 -3.68 -15.00
#